data_AF-A0A9E4A5G0-F1
#
_entry.id   AF-A0A9E4A5G0-F1
#
_cell.length_a   1.000
_cell.length_b   1.000
_cell.length_c   1.000
_cell.angle_alpha   90.00
_cell.angle_beta   90.00
_cell.angle_gamma   90.00
#
_symmetry.space_group_name_H-M   'P 1'
#
loop_
_entity.id
_entity.type
_entity.pdbx_description
1 polymer ?
#
loop_
_entity_poly.entity_id
_entity_poly.type
_entity_poly.pdbx_seq_one_letter_code
_entity_poly.pdbx_strand_id
1 'polypeptide(L)'
;MKRIGSNLRPADQKPQRNLTNIIVYSEDEKPRNDYPEKIISPALPKSCCTDENRELVGNTKEVDGFKFCYKICQVCGHAVRYFYPAVETNDEAVREYRAWKRYMAQ
;
A
#
# COMPACT_ATOMS: atom_id res chain seq x y z
N MET A 1 -51.11 -4.42 3.73
CA MET A 1 -50.06 -4.70 2.72
C MET A 1 -48.68 -4.37 3.29
N LYS A 2 -47.66 -5.19 3.03
CA LYS A 2 -46.31 -5.09 3.63
C LYS A 2 -45.26 -4.82 2.53
N ARG A 3 -44.33 -3.90 2.86
CA ARG A 3 -42.96 -3.67 2.35
C ARG A 3 -42.75 -2.93 1.01
N ILE A 4 -42.09 -1.78 1.11
CA ILE A 4 -40.88 -1.52 0.31
C ILE A 4 -39.79 -1.19 1.35
N GLY A 5 -39.03 -2.23 1.72
CA GLY A 5 -37.88 -2.08 2.59
C GLY A 5 -36.78 -1.37 1.81
N SER A 6 -36.30 -0.28 2.38
CA SER A 6 -35.09 0.42 1.98
C SER A 6 -33.94 -0.58 1.89
N ASN A 7 -33.43 -0.83 0.68
CA ASN A 7 -32.16 -1.54 0.48
C ASN A 7 -30.99 -0.63 0.89
N LEU A 8 -30.95 -0.27 2.17
CA LEU A 8 -29.75 0.24 2.82
C LEU A 8 -28.84 -0.97 2.99
N ARG A 9 -27.79 -1.05 2.17
CA ARG A 9 -26.71 -2.02 2.37
C ARG A 9 -26.20 -1.83 3.81
N PRO A 10 -26.04 -2.88 4.63
CA PRO A 10 -25.42 -2.75 5.93
C PRO A 10 -24.04 -2.09 5.78
N ALA A 11 -23.80 -1.03 6.55
CA ALA A 11 -22.52 -0.31 6.57
C ALA A 11 -21.39 -1.11 7.26
N ASP A 12 -21.65 -2.38 7.61
CA ASP A 12 -20.84 -3.21 8.51
C ASP A 12 -19.97 -4.24 7.81
N GLN A 13 -19.31 -3.86 6.71
CA GLN A 13 -18.12 -4.57 6.24
C GLN A 13 -17.06 -3.57 5.79
N LYS A 14 -16.51 -2.80 6.74
CA LYS A 14 -15.11 -2.40 6.60
C LYS A 14 -14.30 -3.69 6.77
N PRO A 15 -13.62 -4.21 5.75
CA PRO A 15 -12.59 -5.20 6.02
C PRO A 15 -11.60 -4.50 6.95
N GLN A 16 -11.56 -4.92 8.21
CA GLN A 16 -10.48 -4.58 9.14
C GLN A 16 -9.22 -5.25 8.60
N ARG A 17 -8.68 -4.70 7.50
CA ARG A 17 -7.35 -5.02 7.03
C ARG A 17 -6.45 -4.51 8.14
N ASN A 18 -6.03 -5.40 9.04
CA ASN A 18 -5.05 -5.11 10.10
C ASN A 18 -3.66 -4.88 9.45
N LEU A 19 -3.60 -3.91 8.54
CA LEU A 19 -2.41 -3.41 7.88
C LEU A 19 -1.82 -2.31 8.76
N THR A 20 -1.50 -2.61 10.02
CA THR A 20 -0.94 -1.63 10.97
C THR A 20 0.19 -0.87 10.28
N ASN A 21 -0.04 0.43 10.04
CA ASN A 21 0.95 1.26 9.41
C ASN A 21 1.98 1.63 10.48
N ILE A 22 3.23 1.21 10.28
CA ILE A 22 4.33 1.54 11.19
C ILE A 22 4.94 2.91 10.89
N ILE A 23 4.56 3.53 9.76
CA ILE A 23 5.03 4.87 9.40
C ILE A 23 4.24 5.90 10.22
N VAL A 24 4.97 6.69 11.00
CA VAL A 24 4.46 7.85 11.72
C VAL A 24 5.01 9.08 11.04
N TYR A 25 4.08 9.90 10.53
CA TYR A 25 4.43 11.16 9.89
C TYR A 25 4.62 12.24 10.95
N SER A 26 5.79 12.86 10.97
CA SER A 26 6.14 13.94 11.90
C SER A 26 7.07 14.92 11.19
N GLU A 27 6.86 16.22 11.42
CA GLU A 27 7.76 17.29 10.96
C GLU A 27 8.68 17.77 12.08
N ASP A 28 8.32 17.51 13.35
CA ASP A 28 9.06 17.94 14.53
C ASP A 28 10.23 17.01 14.85
N GLU A 29 10.08 15.72 14.53
CA GLU A 29 11.09 14.69 14.78
C GLU A 29 11.96 14.44 13.55
N LYS A 30 13.26 14.20 13.77
CA LYS A 30 14.15 13.80 12.68
C LYS A 30 13.70 12.45 12.11
N PRO A 31 13.77 12.26 10.78
CA PRO A 31 13.44 10.98 10.16
C PRO A 31 14.28 9.86 10.75
N ARG A 32 13.63 8.79 11.22
CA ARG A 32 14.30 7.66 11.88
C ARG A 32 13.67 6.35 11.45
N ASN A 33 14.53 5.37 11.18
CA ASN A 33 14.12 4.02 10.81
C ASN A 33 14.31 3.06 11.99
N ASP A 34 13.24 2.79 12.74
CA ASP A 34 13.19 1.78 13.80
C ASP A 34 12.41 0.54 13.33
N TYR A 35 12.51 0.22 12.03
CA TYR A 35 11.88 -0.97 11.48
C TYR A 35 12.35 -2.22 12.24
N PRO A 36 11.44 -3.16 12.62
CA PRO A 36 10.05 -3.31 12.17
C PRO A 36 8.99 -2.59 13.02
N GLU A 37 9.36 -1.92 14.11
CA GLU A 37 8.41 -1.36 15.08
C GLU A 37 7.82 -0.02 14.61
N LYS A 38 8.66 0.90 14.15
CA LYS A 38 8.24 2.27 13.78
C LYS A 38 9.15 2.87 12.71
N ILE A 39 8.60 3.70 11.84
CA ILE A 39 9.38 4.54 10.92
C ILE A 39 8.87 5.97 11.06
N ILE A 40 9.72 6.88 11.54
CA ILE A 40 9.40 8.31 11.63
C ILE A 40 9.77 8.94 10.30
N SER A 41 8.80 9.61 9.67
CA SER A 41 8.97 10.15 8.33
C SER A 41 8.41 11.56 8.19
N PRO A 42 9.02 12.43 7.37
CA PRO A 42 8.38 13.67 6.94
C PRO A 42 7.03 13.40 6.27
N ALA A 43 6.06 14.28 6.47
CA ALA A 43 4.73 14.12 5.90
C ALA A 43 4.70 14.24 4.36
N LEU A 44 5.60 15.04 3.79
CA LEU A 44 5.61 15.37 2.37
C LEU A 44 6.89 14.88 1.66
N PRO A 45 6.76 14.36 0.42
CA PRO A 45 7.92 14.06 -0.41
C PRO A 45 8.61 15.36 -0.86
N LYS A 46 9.93 15.30 -1.02
CA LYS A 46 10.74 16.37 -1.60
C LYS A 46 11.21 16.00 -3.01
N SER A 47 11.78 16.95 -3.74
CA SER A 47 12.34 16.74 -5.08
C SER A 47 13.38 15.63 -5.15
N CYS A 48 14.07 15.33 -4.05
CA CYS A 48 15.06 14.26 -3.96
C CYS A 48 14.44 12.83 -3.90
N CYS A 49 13.12 12.68 -3.80
CA CYS A 49 12.43 11.41 -3.61
C CYS A 49 12.23 10.60 -4.91
N THR A 50 13.30 10.39 -5.68
CA THR A 50 13.32 9.54 -6.89
C THR A 50 13.35 8.04 -6.54
N ASP A 51 13.06 7.15 -7.50
CA ASP A 51 13.11 5.69 -7.24
C ASP A 51 14.54 5.21 -6.93
N GLU A 52 15.56 5.83 -7.53
CA GLU A 52 16.99 5.58 -7.24
C GLU A 52 17.36 5.92 -5.79
N ASN A 53 16.82 7.03 -5.27
CA ASN A 53 17.10 7.47 -3.91
C ASN A 53 16.23 6.75 -2.87
N ARG A 54 15.29 5.89 -3.30
CA ARG A 54 14.35 5.17 -2.43
C ARG A 54 14.81 3.75 -2.23
N GLU A 55 15.33 3.48 -1.05
CA GLU A 55 15.76 2.14 -0.67
C GLU A 55 14.63 1.36 0.01
N LEU A 56 14.60 0.05 -0.25
CA LEU A 56 13.67 -0.86 0.38
C LEU A 56 14.10 -1.13 1.83
N VAL A 57 13.17 -1.01 2.77
CA VAL A 57 13.39 -1.22 4.19
C VAL A 57 12.78 -2.55 4.63
N GLY A 58 13.65 -3.45 5.10
CA GLY A 58 13.27 -4.78 5.56
C GLY A 58 12.95 -5.72 4.41
N ASN A 59 11.83 -6.44 4.53
CA ASN A 59 11.37 -7.43 3.55
C ASN A 59 9.99 -7.06 3.00
N THR A 60 9.69 -7.53 1.79
CA THR A 60 8.34 -7.48 1.24
C THR A 60 7.39 -8.31 2.11
N LYS A 61 6.28 -7.70 2.53
CA LYS A 61 5.22 -8.33 3.30
C LYS A 61 4.04 -8.64 2.39
N GLU A 62 3.35 -9.73 2.68
CA GLU A 62 2.10 -10.10 2.02
C GLU A 62 0.99 -10.14 3.06
N VAL A 63 -0.09 -9.40 2.81
CA VAL A 63 -1.28 -9.38 3.68
C VAL A 63 -2.50 -9.36 2.77
N ASP A 64 -3.42 -10.30 2.98
CA ASP A 64 -4.66 -10.46 2.21
C ASP A 64 -4.44 -10.49 0.67
N GLY A 65 -3.34 -11.11 0.22
CA GLY A 65 -2.96 -11.19 -1.19
C GLY A 65 -2.32 -9.91 -1.77
N PHE A 66 -2.16 -8.86 -0.96
CA PHE A 66 -1.43 -7.65 -1.33
C PHE A 66 0.02 -7.75 -0.86
N LYS A 67 0.94 -7.76 -1.82
CA LYS A 67 2.38 -7.61 -1.55
C LYS A 67 2.71 -6.13 -1.42
N PHE A 68 3.37 -5.74 -0.33
CA PHE A 68 3.87 -4.38 -0.14
C PHE A 68 5.23 -4.39 0.56
N CYS A 69 6.01 -3.34 0.33
CA CYS A 69 7.25 -3.07 1.06
C CYS A 69 7.24 -1.63 1.56
N TYR A 70 8.12 -1.33 2.52
CA TYR A 70 8.39 0.04 2.93
C TYR A 70 9.60 0.53 2.14
N LYS A 71 9.53 1.73 1.58
CA LYS A 71 10.68 2.39 0.93
C LYS A 71 10.99 3.71 1.63
N ILE A 72 12.26 3.98 1.91
CA ILE A 72 12.73 5.25 2.51
C ILE A 72 13.67 5.97 1.55
N CYS A 73 13.49 7.28 1.42
CA CYS A 73 14.42 8.13 0.69
C CYS A 73 15.70 8.34 1.53
N GLN A 74 16.85 7.94 1.01
CA GLN A 74 18.15 8.08 1.71
C GLN A 74 18.59 9.53 1.90
N VAL A 75 18.03 10.48 1.12
CA VAL A 75 18.41 11.89 1.18
C VAL A 75 17.61 12.67 2.22
N CYS A 76 16.29 12.46 2.30
CA CYS A 76 15.40 13.24 3.17
C CYS A 76 14.66 12.42 4.23
N GLY A 77 14.80 11.09 4.23
CA GLY A 77 14.12 10.21 5.18
C GLY A 77 12.61 10.03 4.94
N HIS A 78 12.09 10.50 3.80
CA HIS A 78 10.68 10.31 3.44
C HIS A 78 10.39 8.83 3.13
N ALA A 79 9.40 8.27 3.82
CA ALA A 79 9.04 6.87 3.86
C ALA A 79 7.66 6.66 3.28
N VAL A 80 7.52 5.63 2.45
CA VAL A 80 6.26 5.26 1.82
C VAL A 80 6.03 3.77 1.92
N ARG A 81 4.76 3.39 1.95
CA ARG A 81 4.34 2.02 1.73
C ARG A 81 4.10 1.81 0.24
N TYR A 82 4.99 1.05 -0.39
CA TYR A 82 4.91 0.72 -1.80
C TYR A 82 4.13 -0.58 -1.97
N PHE A 83 2.99 -0.52 -2.65
CA PHE A 83 2.19 -1.71 -2.97
C PHE A 83 2.60 -2.22 -4.35
N TYR A 84 3.00 -3.49 -4.41
CA TYR A 84 3.21 -4.15 -5.69
C TYR A 84 1.84 -4.37 -6.35
N PRO A 85 1.73 -4.22 -7.68
CA PRO A 85 0.52 -4.61 -8.39
C PRO A 85 0.23 -6.07 -8.06
N ALA A 86 -0.99 -6.36 -7.59
CA ALA A 86 -1.39 -7.72 -7.22
C ALA A 86 -1.08 -8.63 -8.40
N VAL A 87 -0.14 -9.57 -8.25
CA VAL A 87 0.27 -10.46 -9.35
C VAL A 87 -0.83 -11.48 -9.62
N GLU A 88 -1.54 -11.85 -8.56
CA GLU A 88 -2.65 -12.79 -8.56
C GLU A 88 -3.87 -12.13 -7.93
N THR A 89 -4.99 -12.24 -8.63
CA THR A 89 -6.31 -11.82 -8.18
C THR A 89 -7.20 -13.04 -8.31
N ASN A 90 -8.01 -13.32 -7.30
CA ASN A 90 -9.00 -14.40 -7.38
C ASN A 90 -10.18 -14.05 -8.33
N ASP A 91 -10.23 -12.80 -8.79
CA ASP A 91 -11.22 -12.34 -9.76
C ASP A 91 -10.83 -12.79 -11.19
N GLU A 92 -11.64 -13.68 -11.75
CA GLU A 92 -11.44 -14.30 -13.07
C GLU A 92 -11.38 -13.27 -14.20
N ALA A 93 -12.26 -12.27 -14.19
CA ALA A 93 -12.31 -11.23 -15.22
C ALA A 93 -11.01 -10.39 -15.26
N VAL A 94 -10.44 -10.11 -14.08
CA VAL A 94 -9.19 -9.35 -13.98
C VAL A 94 -7.99 -10.19 -14.42
N ARG A 95 -8.01 -11.51 -14.18
CA ARG A 95 -6.99 -12.44 -14.69
C ARG A 95 -7.00 -12.49 -16.21
N GLU A 96 -8.17 -12.66 -16.83
CA GLU A 96 -8.33 -12.71 -18.28
C GLU A 96 -7.89 -11.41 -18.95
N TYR A 97 -8.33 -10.25 -18.44
CA TYR A 97 -7.93 -8.95 -18.96
C TYR A 97 -6.40 -8.74 -18.95
N ARG A 98 -5.74 -9.15 -17.86
CA ARG A 98 -4.28 -9.05 -17.72
C ARG A 98 -3.52 -10.05 -18.60
N ALA A 99 -4.10 -11.22 -18.86
CA ALA A 99 -3.53 -12.20 -19.79
C ALA A 99 -3.62 -11.69 -21.23
N TRP A 100 -4.80 -11.18 -21.63
CA TRP A 100 -5.02 -10.57 -22.94
C TRP A 100 -4.11 -9.38 -23.20
N LYS A 101 -3.97 -8.46 -22.24
CA LYS A 101 -3.02 -7.32 -22.33
C LYS A 101 -1.57 -7.76 -22.54
N ARG A 102 -1.14 -8.86 -21.91
CA ARG A 102 0.22 -9.42 -22.09
C ARG A 102 0.40 -10.08 -23.46
N TYR A 103 -0.65 -10.66 -24.01
CA TYR A 103 -0.63 -11.22 -25.36
C TYR A 103 -0.53 -10.13 -26.43
N MET A 104 -1.31 -9.05 -26.30
CA MET A 104 -1.34 -7.93 -27.25
C MET A 104 -0.06 -7.05 -27.27
N ALA A 105 0.81 -7.21 -26.27
CA ALA A 105 2.05 -6.44 -26.13
C ALA A 105 3.30 -7.20 -26.64
N GLN A 106 3.12 -8.43 -27.14
CA GLN A 106 4.10 -9.19 -27.91
C GLN A 106 3.90 -8.94 -29.40
#